data_AF-A0A0L8IEA3-F1
#
_entry.id   AF-A0A0L8IEA3-F1
#
_cell.length_a   1.000
_cell.length_b   1.000
_cell.length_c   1.000
_cell.angle_alpha   90.00
_cell.angle_beta   90.00
_cell.angle_gamma   90.00
#
_symmetry.space_group_name_H-M   'P 1'
#
loop_
_entity.id
_entity.type
_entity.pdbx_description
1 polymer ?
#
loop_
_entity_poly.entity_id
_entity_poly.type
_entity_poly.pdbx_seq_one_letter_code
_entity_poly.pdbx_strand_id
1 'polypeptide(L)'
;MPSRANSPLADDMDPLAGPDDNTQASSSHRGISYITASIFIIGEIAGTGLLTLPKALEDTGWIGILVITLGCALSTFTGITLSKNWCILVDRYSEYMESNQHPYPTLGQITFGKFGRFIVSCCINITLFGGCVVFLLLGATLLTDLTAPALPLCHSVLVIAGALVPISWLGTPKDFW
;
A
#
# COMPACT_ATOMS: atom_id res chain seq x y z
N MET A 1 -41.31 -19.42 -25.70
CA MET A 1 -41.29 -20.46 -24.63
C MET A 1 -41.57 -21.82 -25.26
N PRO A 2 -41.07 -22.94 -24.70
CA PRO A 2 -39.98 -23.08 -23.71
C PRO A 2 -38.64 -22.82 -24.46
N SER A 3 -37.46 -23.45 -24.26
CA SER A 3 -36.78 -24.22 -23.18
C SER A 3 -35.31 -23.76 -23.21
N ARG A 4 -34.48 -23.65 -22.17
CA ARG A 4 -34.28 -24.25 -20.83
C ARG A 4 -33.37 -25.50 -20.80
N ALA A 5 -32.32 -25.38 -19.98
CA ALA A 5 -31.26 -26.34 -19.60
C ALA A 5 -30.20 -26.68 -20.65
N ASN A 6 -28.98 -26.14 -20.47
CA ASN A 6 -27.82 -26.93 -19.98
C ASN A 6 -26.63 -26.00 -19.72
N SER A 7 -26.21 -25.93 -18.46
CA SER A 7 -24.99 -25.26 -17.99
C SER A 7 -23.92 -26.31 -17.68
N PRO A 8 -22.77 -26.31 -18.36
CA PRO A 8 -21.60 -27.09 -17.95
C PRO A 8 -20.41 -26.21 -17.54
N LEU A 9 -19.65 -26.67 -16.55
CA LEU A 9 -18.32 -26.22 -16.16
C LEU A 9 -18.20 -24.80 -15.57
N ALA A 10 -18.61 -24.70 -14.31
CA ALA A 10 -18.02 -23.78 -13.34
C ALA A 10 -16.94 -24.51 -12.49
N ASP A 11 -16.28 -25.49 -13.10
CA ASP A 11 -15.35 -26.45 -12.48
C ASP A 11 -14.03 -26.48 -13.28
N ASP A 12 -13.28 -25.39 -13.22
CA ASP A 12 -11.86 -25.29 -13.59
C ASP A 12 -11.20 -24.24 -12.68
N MET A 13 -11.29 -24.47 -11.37
CA MET A 13 -10.57 -23.71 -10.33
C MET A 13 -9.42 -24.54 -9.76
N ASP A 14 -8.66 -25.22 -10.63
CA ASP A 14 -7.46 -25.95 -10.25
C ASP A 14 -6.28 -24.97 -10.04
N PRO A 15 -5.56 -25.03 -8.90
CA PRO A 15 -4.50 -24.09 -8.57
C PRO A 15 -3.14 -24.51 -9.16
N LEU A 16 -2.21 -23.54 -9.24
CA LEU A 16 -0.80 -23.72 -9.65
C LEU A 16 -0.52 -23.84 -11.17
N ALA A 17 -1.03 -22.90 -11.96
CA ALA A 17 -0.30 -22.44 -13.15
C ALA A 17 0.55 -21.21 -12.78
N GLY A 18 1.86 -21.42 -12.56
CA GLY A 18 2.83 -20.33 -12.50
C GLY A 18 3.54 -20.16 -13.85
N PRO A 19 3.26 -19.05 -14.56
CA PRO A 19 4.21 -18.44 -15.49
C PRO A 19 4.22 -16.89 -15.26
N ASP A 20 5.04 -16.05 -15.87
CA ASP A 20 6.19 -16.22 -16.75
C ASP A 20 7.01 -14.91 -16.74
N ASP A 21 8.34 -15.03 -16.76
CA ASP A 21 9.26 -13.93 -17.02
C ASP A 21 9.22 -13.56 -18.51
N ASN A 22 8.23 -12.75 -18.94
CA ASN A 22 8.34 -11.79 -20.05
C ASN A 22 7.03 -11.03 -20.34
N THR A 23 6.83 -9.87 -19.71
CA THR A 23 6.01 -8.80 -20.30
C THR A 23 6.72 -7.46 -20.17
N GLN A 24 7.82 -7.31 -20.92
CA GLN A 24 8.26 -6.00 -21.38
C GLN A 24 7.49 -5.64 -22.64
N ALA A 25 6.56 -4.68 -22.54
CA ALA A 25 5.97 -4.00 -23.68
C ALA A 25 5.87 -2.49 -23.42
N SER A 26 6.90 -1.77 -23.84
CA SER A 26 6.91 -0.35 -24.25
C SER A 26 6.12 0.69 -23.43
N SER A 27 6.84 1.46 -22.61
CA SER A 27 6.87 2.93 -22.75
C SER A 27 8.10 3.53 -22.07
N SER A 28 8.63 4.63 -22.61
CA SER A 28 9.87 5.25 -22.14
C SER A 28 9.63 6.17 -20.95
N HIS A 29 9.54 5.61 -19.75
CA HIS A 29 9.77 6.34 -18.50
C HIS A 29 10.54 5.44 -17.55
N ARG A 30 11.53 5.96 -16.81
CA ARG A 30 12.29 5.20 -15.81
C ARG A 30 11.42 4.91 -14.57
N GLY A 31 10.48 3.99 -14.71
CA GLY A 31 9.68 3.46 -13.61
C GLY A 31 10.51 2.56 -12.69
N ILE A 32 10.14 2.54 -11.41
CA ILE A 32 10.69 1.59 -10.44
C ILE A 32 10.30 0.17 -10.88
N SER A 33 11.26 -0.76 -10.87
CA SER A 33 11.00 -2.16 -11.24
C SER A 33 9.90 -2.77 -10.37
N TYR A 34 9.02 -3.58 -10.98
CA TYR A 34 7.97 -4.32 -10.29
C TYR A 34 8.51 -5.09 -9.07
N ILE A 35 9.68 -5.72 -9.21
CA ILE A 35 10.34 -6.47 -8.14
C ILE A 35 10.67 -5.54 -6.96
N THR A 36 11.26 -4.38 -7.24
CA THR A 36 11.62 -3.38 -6.24
C THR A 36 10.39 -2.81 -5.53
N ALA A 37 9.31 -2.52 -6.26
CA ALA A 37 8.06 -2.07 -5.68
C ALA A 37 7.44 -3.12 -4.74
N SER A 38 7.41 -4.39 -5.17
CA SER A 38 6.93 -5.51 -4.36
C SER A 38 7.74 -5.70 -3.07
N ILE A 39 9.08 -5.60 -3.14
CA ILE A 39 9.95 -5.69 -1.96
C ILE A 39 9.68 -4.55 -0.97
N PHE A 40 9.47 -3.32 -1.45
CA PHE A 40 9.12 -2.19 -0.55
C PHE A 40 7.78 -2.40 0.15
N ILE A 41 6.74 -2.83 -0.57
CA ILE A 41 5.41 -3.09 0.01
C ILE A 41 5.48 -4.23 1.04
N ILE A 42 6.17 -5.32 0.71
CA ILE A 42 6.37 -6.45 1.64
C ILE A 42 7.17 -5.99 2.87
N GLY A 43 8.23 -5.19 2.68
CA GLY A 43 9.04 -4.66 3.78
C GLY A 43 8.28 -3.72 4.72
N GLU A 44 7.41 -2.87 4.18
CA GLU A 44 6.54 -1.99 4.98
C GLU A 44 5.58 -2.80 5.85
N ILE A 45 4.87 -3.77 5.26
CA ILE A 45 3.91 -4.65 5.95
C ILE A 45 4.64 -5.54 6.98
N ALA A 46 5.81 -6.07 6.62
CA ALA A 46 6.64 -6.89 7.50
C ALA A 46 7.25 -6.09 8.66
N GLY A 47 7.40 -4.77 8.52
CA GLY A 47 7.82 -3.89 9.60
C GLY A 47 6.71 -3.68 10.64
N THR A 48 5.83 -2.72 10.40
CA THR A 48 4.86 -2.26 11.41
C THR A 48 3.77 -3.30 11.72
N GLY A 49 3.38 -4.10 10.73
CA GLY A 49 2.37 -5.16 10.89
C GLY A 49 2.88 -6.31 11.75
N LEU A 50 4.00 -6.93 11.38
CA LEU A 50 4.51 -8.10 12.12
C LEU A 50 5.08 -7.76 13.50
N LEU A 51 5.59 -6.54 13.74
CA LEU A 51 6.08 -6.16 15.07
C LEU A 51 4.94 -5.98 16.11
N THR A 52 3.75 -5.57 15.67
CA THR A 52 2.59 -5.38 16.56
C THR A 52 1.77 -6.66 16.76
N LEU A 53 1.80 -7.57 15.79
CA LEU A 53 1.11 -8.86 15.80
C LEU A 53 1.38 -9.78 17.02
N PRO A 54 2.62 -10.06 17.47
CA PRO A 54 2.86 -10.99 18.57
C PRO A 54 2.32 -10.44 19.90
N LYS A 55 2.49 -9.15 20.15
CA LYS A 55 1.96 -8.45 21.33
C LYS A 55 0.42 -8.48 21.33
N ALA A 56 -0.19 -8.21 20.17
CA ALA A 56 -1.64 -8.30 20.03
C ALA A 56 -2.17 -9.73 20.21
N LEU A 57 -1.44 -10.75 19.75
CA LEU A 57 -1.79 -12.16 19.94
C LEU A 57 -1.73 -12.59 21.42
N GLU A 58 -0.74 -12.11 22.17
CA GLU A 58 -0.64 -12.35 23.62
C GLU A 58 -1.83 -11.74 24.38
N ASP A 59 -2.17 -10.47 24.11
CA ASP A 59 -3.32 -9.79 24.73
C ASP A 59 -4.68 -10.43 24.35
N THR A 60 -4.80 -10.95 23.13
CA THR A 60 -6.08 -11.37 22.51
C THR A 60 -6.32 -12.89 22.62
N GLY A 61 -5.27 -13.68 22.87
CA GLY A 61 -5.35 -15.14 22.94
C GLY A 61 -5.85 -15.78 21.63
N TRP A 62 -6.52 -16.94 21.74
CA TRP A 62 -6.98 -17.73 20.59
C TRP A 62 -7.92 -16.97 19.64
N ILE A 63 -8.69 -15.97 20.11
CA ILE A 63 -9.58 -15.19 19.23
C ILE A 63 -8.78 -14.32 18.24
N GLY A 64 -7.50 -14.01 18.53
CA GLY A 64 -6.62 -13.23 17.66
C GLY A 64 -6.35 -13.91 16.31
N ILE A 65 -6.24 -15.24 16.28
CA ILE A 65 -6.05 -16.01 15.04
C ILE A 65 -7.25 -15.84 14.09
N LEU A 66 -8.47 -15.79 14.65
CA LEU A 66 -9.70 -15.56 13.88
C LEU A 66 -9.74 -14.12 13.33
N VAL A 67 -9.33 -13.13 14.13
CA VAL A 67 -9.27 -11.73 13.69
C VAL A 67 -8.23 -11.52 12.58
N ILE A 68 -7.06 -12.16 12.68
CA ILE A 68 -5.99 -12.07 11.68
C ILE A 68 -6.42 -12.71 10.35
N THR A 69 -7.01 -13.90 10.40
CA THR A 69 -7.50 -14.59 9.19
C THR A 69 -8.63 -13.82 8.51
N LEU A 70 -9.58 -13.27 9.28
CA LEU A 70 -10.62 -12.38 8.76
C LEU A 70 -10.04 -11.09 8.15
N GLY A 71 -9.08 -10.45 8.83
CA GLY A 71 -8.41 -9.24 8.35
C GLY A 71 -7.63 -9.48 7.06
N CYS A 72 -6.95 -10.61 6.95
CA CYS A 72 -6.26 -11.04 5.72
C CYS A 72 -7.26 -11.24 4.56
N ALA A 73 -8.38 -11.92 4.81
CA ALA A 73 -9.43 -12.12 3.80
C ALA A 73 -10.04 -10.78 3.33
N LEU A 74 -10.37 -9.87 4.26
CA LEU A 74 -10.93 -8.55 3.95
C LEU A 74 -9.93 -7.65 3.20
N SER A 75 -8.65 -7.66 3.60
CA SER A 75 -7.58 -6.93 2.92
C SER A 75 -7.36 -7.43 1.50
N THR A 76 -7.31 -8.76 1.32
CA THR A 76 -7.18 -9.42 0.00
C THR A 76 -8.38 -9.09 -0.89
N PHE A 77 -9.60 -9.17 -0.36
CA PHE A 77 -10.82 -8.81 -1.08
C PHE A 77 -10.79 -7.34 -1.55
N THR A 78 -10.45 -6.42 -0.64
CA THR A 78 -10.35 -4.98 -0.96
C THR A 78 -9.30 -4.72 -2.04
N GLY A 79 -8.12 -5.35 -1.95
CA GLY A 79 -7.05 -5.25 -2.95
C GLY A 79 -7.47 -5.78 -4.33
N ILE A 80 -8.19 -6.90 -4.38
CA ILE A 80 -8.72 -7.46 -5.64
C ILE A 80 -9.80 -6.55 -6.25
N THR A 81 -10.74 -6.03 -5.46
CA THR A 81 -11.76 -5.10 -6.00
C THR A 81 -11.11 -3.80 -6.51
N LEU A 82 -10.15 -3.26 -5.78
CA LEU A 82 -9.45 -2.02 -6.16
C LEU A 82 -8.62 -2.20 -7.44
N SER A 83 -7.83 -3.29 -7.54
CA SER A 83 -7.04 -3.59 -8.73
C SER A 83 -7.89 -3.88 -9.97
N LYS A 84 -9.00 -4.62 -9.83
CA LYS A 84 -9.91 -4.87 -10.97
C LYS A 84 -10.59 -3.59 -11.45
N ASN A 85 -11.04 -2.73 -10.54
CA ASN A 85 -11.60 -1.42 -10.90
C ASN A 85 -10.55 -0.50 -11.52
N TRP A 86 -9.30 -0.57 -11.06
CA TRP A 86 -8.16 0.14 -11.66
C TRP A 86 -7.96 -0.29 -13.13
N CYS A 87 -7.83 -1.58 -13.41
CA CYS A 87 -7.60 -2.09 -14.77
C CYS A 87 -8.70 -1.66 -15.77
N ILE A 88 -9.97 -1.74 -15.37
CA ILE A 88 -11.11 -1.31 -16.21
C ILE A 88 -11.04 0.19 -16.52
N LEU A 89 -10.59 1.00 -15.56
CA LEU A 89 -10.47 2.45 -15.75
C LEU A 89 -9.28 2.83 -16.62
N VAL A 90 -8.14 2.12 -16.50
CA VAL A 90 -6.97 2.31 -17.38
C VAL A 90 -7.33 1.97 -18.83
N ASP A 91 -8.02 0.86 -19.06
CA ASP A 91 -8.50 0.46 -20.39
C ASP A 91 -9.42 1.53 -21.02
N ARG A 92 -10.32 2.11 -20.20
CA ARG A 92 -11.35 3.03 -20.67
C ARG A 92 -10.90 4.49 -20.82
N TYR A 93 -9.86 4.92 -20.09
CA TYR A 93 -9.40 6.32 -20.02
C TYR A 93 -7.87 6.47 -20.18
N SER A 94 -7.21 5.54 -20.86
CA SER A 94 -5.76 5.55 -21.15
C SER A 94 -5.25 6.90 -21.69
N GLU A 95 -6.00 7.51 -22.61
CA GLU A 95 -5.71 8.81 -23.24
C GLU A 95 -5.62 9.99 -22.23
N TYR A 96 -6.25 9.88 -21.06
CA TYR A 96 -6.17 10.91 -20.00
C TYR A 96 -5.05 10.65 -18.98
N MET A 97 -4.48 9.44 -18.96
CA MET A 97 -3.43 9.05 -18.01
C MET A 97 -2.03 9.49 -18.42
N GLU A 98 -1.75 9.59 -19.72
CA GLU A 98 -0.44 10.00 -20.24
C GLU A 98 -0.02 11.41 -19.74
N SER A 99 -0.99 12.27 -19.40
CA SER A 99 -0.77 13.63 -18.89
C SER A 99 -0.79 13.77 -17.36
N ASN A 100 -1.19 12.76 -16.57
CA ASN A 100 -1.38 12.90 -15.11
C ASN A 100 -0.65 11.81 -14.31
N GLN A 101 0.51 12.14 -13.71
CA GLN A 101 1.34 11.26 -12.87
C GLN A 101 0.68 10.77 -11.55
N HIS A 102 -0.61 11.00 -11.32
CA HIS A 102 -1.29 10.69 -10.06
C HIS A 102 -2.52 9.79 -10.28
N PRO A 103 -2.32 8.44 -10.28
CA PRO A 103 -3.39 7.47 -10.55
C PRO A 103 -4.54 7.54 -9.53
N TYR A 104 -4.22 7.49 -8.23
CA TYR A 104 -5.23 7.38 -7.16
C TYR A 104 -6.21 8.56 -7.03
N PRO A 105 -5.79 9.84 -7.03
CA PRO A 105 -6.75 10.96 -6.97
C PRO A 105 -7.62 11.06 -8.23
N THR A 106 -7.11 10.58 -9.37
CA THR A 106 -7.84 10.57 -10.65
C THR A 106 -8.96 9.52 -10.65
N LEU A 107 -8.78 8.37 -9.99
CA LEU A 107 -9.89 7.44 -9.70
C LEU A 107 -11.02 8.10 -8.94
N GLY A 108 -10.69 8.79 -7.84
CA GLY A 108 -11.67 9.52 -7.03
C GLY A 108 -12.40 10.58 -7.85
N GLN A 109 -11.73 11.19 -8.83
CA GLN A 109 -12.33 12.16 -9.74
C GLN A 109 -13.33 11.53 -10.73
N ILE A 110 -13.00 10.36 -11.30
CA ILE A 110 -13.84 9.71 -12.31
C ILE A 110 -15.04 9.00 -11.66
N THR A 111 -14.87 8.44 -10.47
CA THR A 111 -15.93 7.70 -9.74
C THR A 111 -16.88 8.60 -8.93
N PHE A 112 -16.39 9.67 -8.33
CA PHE A 112 -17.15 10.54 -7.41
C PHE A 112 -17.03 12.05 -7.73
N GLY A 113 -16.49 12.41 -8.90
CA GLY A 113 -16.30 13.80 -9.29
C GLY A 113 -15.23 14.53 -8.46
N LYS A 114 -15.21 15.87 -8.56
CA LYS A 114 -14.21 16.73 -7.90
C LYS A 114 -14.13 16.53 -6.38
N PHE A 115 -15.25 16.22 -5.73
CA PHE A 115 -15.32 15.97 -4.29
C PHE A 115 -14.65 14.64 -3.89
N GLY A 116 -14.86 13.57 -4.67
CA GLY A 116 -14.19 12.29 -4.47
C GLY A 116 -12.67 12.38 -4.56
N ARG A 117 -12.14 13.14 -5.53
CA ARG A 117 -10.69 13.41 -5.64
C ARG A 117 -10.13 14.05 -4.38
N PHE A 118 -10.83 15.01 -3.78
CA PHE A 118 -10.40 15.68 -2.56
C PHE A 118 -10.38 14.72 -1.36
N ILE A 119 -11.44 13.93 -1.18
CA ILE A 119 -11.53 12.94 -0.09
C ILE A 119 -10.44 11.88 -0.21
N VAL A 120 -10.26 11.27 -1.38
CA VAL A 120 -9.25 10.23 -1.61
C VAL A 120 -7.84 10.78 -1.38
N SER A 121 -7.55 11.97 -1.90
CA SER A 121 -6.26 12.65 -1.65
C SER A 121 -6.04 12.92 -0.16
N CYS A 122 -7.05 13.45 0.55
CA CYS A 122 -6.96 13.73 1.98
C CYS A 122 -6.72 12.45 2.79
N CYS A 123 -7.46 11.38 2.52
CA CYS A 123 -7.31 10.07 3.15
C CYS A 123 -5.89 9.49 2.97
N ILE A 124 -5.36 9.51 1.75
CA ILE A 124 -3.99 9.03 1.47
C ILE A 124 -2.95 9.85 2.24
N ASN A 125 -3.08 11.18 2.28
CA ASN A 125 -2.15 12.04 3.02
C ASN A 125 -2.23 11.79 4.54
N ILE A 126 -3.42 11.59 5.10
CA ILE A 126 -3.60 11.25 6.53
C ILE A 126 -2.97 9.89 6.86
N THR A 127 -3.20 8.87 6.03
CA THR A 127 -2.61 7.53 6.22
C THR A 127 -1.09 7.58 6.15
N LEU A 128 -0.54 8.28 5.15
CA LEU A 128 0.92 8.42 4.99
C LEU A 128 1.55 9.16 6.18
N PHE A 129 0.92 10.25 6.64
CA PHE A 129 1.36 10.98 7.84
C PHE A 129 1.30 10.11 9.09
N GLY A 130 0.21 9.36 9.29
CA GLY A 130 0.08 8.40 10.39
C GLY A 130 1.16 7.33 10.38
N GLY A 131 1.45 6.76 9.21
CA GLY A 131 2.56 5.82 9.01
C GLY A 131 3.90 6.43 9.40
N CYS A 132 4.24 7.61 8.87
CA CYS A 132 5.47 8.34 9.23
C CYS A 132 5.59 8.58 10.74
N VAL A 133 4.51 8.95 11.43
CA VAL A 133 4.52 9.17 12.89
C VAL A 133 4.73 7.87 13.67
N VAL A 134 4.16 6.75 13.23
CA VAL A 134 4.38 5.43 13.86
C VAL A 134 5.83 4.95 13.65
N PHE A 135 6.38 5.09 12.44
CA PHE A 135 7.79 4.78 12.17
C PHE A 135 8.74 5.67 12.97
N LEU A 136 8.43 6.97 13.09
CA LEU A 136 9.18 7.92 13.94
C LEU A 136 9.22 7.48 15.40
N LEU A 137 8.07 7.10 15.97
CA LEU A 137 7.96 6.67 17.35
C LEU A 137 8.72 5.36 17.60
N LEU A 138 8.57 4.38 16.70
CA LEU A 138 9.27 3.10 16.76
C LEU A 138 10.80 3.27 16.66
N GLY A 139 11.27 4.15 15.77
CA GLY A 139 12.69 4.50 15.67
C GLY A 139 13.21 5.17 16.95
N ALA A 140 12.44 6.08 17.54
CA ALA A 140 12.81 6.75 18.79
C ALA A 140 12.88 5.79 19.99
N THR A 141 11.95 4.83 20.10
CA THR A 141 12.01 3.80 21.16
C THR A 141 13.20 2.87 20.98
N LEU A 142 13.46 2.38 19.75
CA LEU A 142 14.60 1.51 19.47
C LEU A 142 15.95 2.20 19.76
N LEU A 143 16.09 3.49 19.44
CA LEU A 143 17.28 4.26 19.82
C LEU A 143 17.39 4.43 21.34
N THR A 144 16.29 4.67 22.04
CA THR A 144 16.29 4.85 23.50
C THR A 144 16.62 3.55 24.25
N ASP A 145 16.26 2.39 23.71
CA ASP A 145 16.65 1.09 24.25
C ASP A 145 18.13 0.75 23.99
N LEU A 146 18.67 1.15 22.82
CA LEU A 146 20.08 0.91 22.46
C LEU A 146 21.06 1.87 23.11
N THR A 147 20.72 3.17 23.20
CA THR A 147 21.46 4.14 24.02
C THR A 147 20.84 4.21 25.41
N ALA A 148 21.39 3.42 26.33
CA ALA A 148 21.07 3.38 27.76
C ALA A 148 20.74 4.79 28.33
N PRO A 149 19.79 4.92 29.27
CA PRO A 149 18.76 5.99 29.34
C PRO A 149 19.28 7.39 29.72
N ALA A 150 20.25 7.91 28.98
CA ALA A 150 20.89 9.21 29.15
C ALA A 150 20.26 10.32 28.30
N LEU A 151 19.46 9.96 27.28
CA LEU A 151 18.76 10.90 26.41
C LEU A 151 17.24 10.71 26.52
N PRO A 152 16.47 11.75 26.86
CA PRO A 152 15.02 11.64 26.95
C PRO A 152 14.39 11.49 25.56
N LEU A 153 13.33 10.69 25.46
CA LEU A 153 12.65 10.33 24.19
C LEU A 153 12.28 11.55 23.33
N CYS A 154 12.00 12.72 23.94
CA CYS A 154 11.72 13.95 23.19
C CYS A 154 12.91 14.46 22.36
N HIS A 155 14.16 14.26 22.80
CA HIS A 155 15.35 14.61 22.04
C HIS A 155 15.53 13.65 20.85
N SER A 156 15.33 12.34 21.06
CA SER A 156 15.37 11.35 19.98
C SER A 156 14.33 11.66 18.89
N VAL A 157 13.08 11.97 19.27
CA VAL A 157 12.04 12.37 18.31
C VAL A 157 12.39 13.69 17.59
N LEU A 158 12.90 14.70 18.30
CA LEU A 158 13.34 15.96 17.68
C LEU A 158 14.52 15.78 16.72
N VAL A 159 15.47 14.90 17.03
CA VAL A 159 16.61 14.58 16.16
C VAL A 159 16.14 13.85 14.90
N ILE A 160 15.26 12.84 15.02
CA ILE A 160 14.77 12.12 13.82
C ILE A 160 13.87 13.04 12.98
N ALA A 161 13.01 13.85 13.59
CA ALA A 161 12.22 14.85 12.87
C ALA A 161 13.13 15.90 12.18
N GLY A 162 14.13 16.41 12.89
CA GLY A 162 15.13 17.35 12.37
C GLY A 162 16.03 16.77 11.27
N ALA A 163 16.20 15.44 11.21
CA ALA A 163 16.87 14.74 10.12
C ALA A 163 15.94 14.39 8.95
N LEU A 164 14.67 14.07 9.22
CA LEU A 164 13.67 13.79 8.17
C LEU A 164 13.20 15.05 7.43
N VAL A 165 13.16 16.22 8.08
CA VAL A 165 12.82 17.49 7.43
C VAL A 165 13.75 17.82 6.24
N PRO A 166 15.09 17.83 6.37
CA PRO A 166 15.98 18.05 5.23
C PRO A 166 15.97 16.89 4.21
N ILE A 167 15.76 15.64 4.65
CA ILE A 167 15.61 14.49 3.73
C ILE A 167 14.32 14.62 2.90
N SER A 168 13.22 15.09 3.49
CA SER A 168 11.96 15.39 2.78
C SER A 168 12.14 16.55 1.81
N TRP A 169 13.00 17.51 2.12
CA TRP A 169 13.37 18.60 1.21
C TRP A 169 14.28 18.14 0.05
N LEU A 170 15.05 17.07 0.22
CA LEU A 170 15.76 16.37 -0.86
C LEU A 170 14.85 15.41 -1.68
N GLY A 171 13.57 15.30 -1.31
CA GLY A 171 12.62 14.26 -1.74
C GLY A 171 12.02 14.37 -3.15
N THR A 172 12.56 15.22 -4.04
CA THR A 172 12.19 15.22 -5.46
C THR A 172 13.42 15.31 -6.37
N PRO A 173 14.16 14.19 -6.56
CA PRO A 173 15.07 14.04 -7.70
C PRO A 173 14.35 14.00 -9.07
N LYS A 174 13.02 14.15 -9.08
CA LYS A 174 12.14 14.14 -10.26
C LYS A 174 12.13 15.46 -11.05
N ASP A 175 12.77 16.51 -10.53
CA ASP A 175 12.94 17.82 -11.17
C ASP A 175 14.35 18.03 -11.76
N PHE A 176 15.20 16.98 -11.78
CA PHE A 176 16.60 17.08 -12.22
C PHE A 176 16.90 16.49 -13.61
N TRP A 177 15.92 15.90 -14.31
CA TRP A 177 15.92 15.68 -15.76
C TRP A 177 14.50 15.47 -16.31
#